data_AF-A0AAE9YPB9-F1
#
_entry.id   AF-A0AAE9YPB9-F1
#
_cell.length_a   1.000
_cell.length_b   1.000
_cell.length_c   1.000
_cell.angle_alpha   90.00
_cell.angle_beta   90.00
_cell.angle_gamma   90.00
#
_symmetry.space_group_name_H-M   'P 1'
#
loop_
_entity.id
_entity.type
_entity.pdbx_description
1 polymer ?
#
loop_
_entity_poly.entity_id
_entity_poly.type
_entity_poly.pdbx_seq_one_letter_code
_entity_poly.pdbx_strand_id
1 'polypeptide(L)'
;MTEFTWNNHKEVLVATDGTEFTNNPETGLLWQSEEEALAYAQAEVELQAGPEVTEITYTAYVVFDTPVVAAESGVILQAPNSETDFDETTVTLGSTLQLTAKLLTDKEDPESLFTSVPKDLFRIPVVNQATGEQDLFAGILENGVITINAPMTKAGYWEVNEELVNSKLADDFRLGLDKTVFAVVNVDASIAATLIGNEPLTETAGA
;
A
#
# COMPACT_ATOMS: atom_id res chain seq x y z
N MET A 1 15.87 -29.09 2.51
CA MET A 1 17.17 -29.05 1.81
C MET A 1 17.77 -30.43 1.96
N THR A 2 17.99 -31.14 0.85
CA THR A 2 18.62 -32.47 0.87
C THR A 2 20.13 -32.25 0.94
N GLU A 3 20.78 -32.72 2.00
CA GLU A 3 22.24 -32.64 2.10
C GLU A 3 22.86 -33.90 1.45
N PHE A 4 24.00 -33.72 0.80
CA PHE A 4 24.74 -34.80 0.17
C PHE A 4 26.11 -34.93 0.81
N THR A 5 26.55 -36.17 1.03
CA THR A 5 27.85 -36.48 1.62
C THR A 5 28.58 -37.49 0.76
N TRP A 6 29.90 -37.32 0.65
CA TRP A 6 30.73 -38.26 -0.09
C TRP A 6 31.14 -39.44 0.78
N ASN A 7 30.87 -40.65 0.30
CA ASN A 7 31.36 -41.87 0.95
C ASN A 7 32.75 -42.24 0.41
N ASN A 8 33.79 -41.80 1.11
CA ASN A 8 35.19 -42.08 0.78
C ASN A 8 35.56 -43.57 0.68
N HIS A 9 34.79 -44.49 1.27
CA HIS A 9 35.07 -45.93 1.18
C HIS A 9 34.50 -46.56 -0.08
N LYS A 10 33.41 -46.00 -0.59
CA LYS A 10 32.69 -46.53 -1.76
C LYS A 10 32.89 -45.69 -3.01
N GLU A 11 33.48 -44.49 -2.87
CA GLU A 11 33.60 -43.48 -3.93
C GLU A 11 32.25 -43.15 -4.58
N VAL A 12 31.22 -42.96 -3.74
CA VAL A 12 29.85 -42.60 -4.18
C VAL A 12 29.28 -41.45 -3.38
N LEU A 13 28.37 -40.72 -4.01
CA LEU A 13 27.58 -39.67 -3.34
C LEU A 13 26.39 -40.30 -2.61
N VAL A 14 26.13 -39.86 -1.38
CA VAL A 14 25.04 -40.37 -0.53
C VAL A 14 24.17 -39.22 -0.05
N ALA A 15 22.87 -39.28 -0.31
CA ALA A 15 21.90 -38.32 0.20
C ALA A 15 21.58 -38.58 1.69
N THR A 16 21.01 -37.58 2.37
CA THR A 16 20.57 -37.68 3.78
C THR A 16 19.61 -38.83 4.08
N ASP A 17 18.86 -39.29 3.08
CA ASP A 17 17.94 -40.43 3.22
C ASP A 17 18.63 -41.81 3.07
N GLY A 18 19.94 -41.83 2.83
CA GLY A 18 20.74 -43.03 2.62
C GLY A 18 20.78 -43.52 1.17
N THR A 19 20.18 -42.80 0.22
CA THR A 19 20.23 -43.14 -1.21
C THR A 19 21.64 -42.95 -1.75
N GLU A 20 22.19 -43.99 -2.38
CA GLU A 20 23.53 -43.99 -2.99
C GLU A 20 23.44 -43.69 -4.49
N PHE A 21 24.17 -42.68 -4.94
CA PHE A 21 24.30 -42.29 -6.34
C PHE A 21 25.63 -42.79 -6.88
N THR A 22 25.61 -43.99 -7.44
CA THR A 22 26.83 -44.66 -7.93
C THR A 22 27.32 -44.12 -9.27
N ASN A 23 26.41 -43.70 -10.15
CA ASN A 23 26.74 -43.25 -11.51
C ASN A 23 26.24 -41.83 -11.74
N ASN A 24 26.98 -41.09 -12.56
CA ASN A 24 26.54 -39.84 -13.16
C ASN A 24 25.31 -40.12 -14.06
N PRO A 25 24.13 -39.54 -13.77
CA PRO A 25 22.91 -39.81 -14.52
C PRO A 25 22.92 -39.23 -15.95
N GLU A 26 23.77 -38.24 -16.25
CA GLU A 26 23.89 -37.68 -17.59
C GLU A 26 24.74 -38.55 -18.52
N THR A 27 25.78 -39.18 -17.97
CA THR A 27 26.76 -39.95 -18.77
C THR A 27 26.65 -41.47 -18.59
N GLY A 28 26.00 -41.92 -17.51
CA GLY A 28 25.90 -43.33 -17.13
C GLY A 28 27.20 -43.95 -16.60
N LEU A 29 28.25 -43.14 -16.41
CA LEU A 29 29.56 -43.58 -15.91
C LEU A 29 29.69 -43.35 -14.39
N LEU A 30 30.67 -44.01 -13.77
CA LEU A 30 31.07 -43.70 -12.39
C LEU A 30 31.56 -42.25 -12.29
N TRP A 31 31.34 -41.62 -11.14
CA TRP A 31 31.86 -40.27 -10.85
C TRP A 31 33.38 -40.25 -10.93
N GLN A 32 33.95 -39.22 -11.55
CA GLN A 32 35.41 -39.08 -11.65
C GLN A 32 36.01 -38.45 -10.39
N SER A 33 35.22 -37.72 -9.61
CA SER A 33 35.62 -37.12 -8.35
C SER A 33 34.41 -36.77 -7.46
N GLU A 34 34.69 -36.54 -6.18
CA GLU A 34 33.74 -35.96 -5.21
C GLU A 34 33.21 -34.59 -5.69
N GLU A 35 34.09 -33.76 -6.26
CA GLU A 35 33.76 -32.42 -6.75
C GLU A 35 32.74 -32.47 -7.90
N GLU A 36 32.88 -33.40 -8.85
CA GLU A 36 31.94 -33.60 -9.95
C GLU A 36 30.55 -34.02 -9.43
N ALA A 37 30.53 -35.00 -8.52
CA ALA A 37 29.29 -35.53 -7.97
C ALA A 37 28.53 -34.49 -7.13
N LEU A 38 29.25 -33.71 -6.31
CA LEU A 38 28.67 -32.63 -5.52
C LEU A 38 28.18 -31.47 -6.40
N ALA A 39 28.95 -31.09 -7.44
CA ALA A 39 28.54 -30.04 -8.37
C ALA A 39 27.25 -30.40 -9.10
N TYR A 40 27.10 -31.65 -9.54
CA TYR A 40 25.87 -32.13 -10.16
C TYR A 40 24.69 -32.10 -9.17
N ALA A 41 24.88 -32.60 -7.95
CA ALA A 41 23.82 -32.61 -6.94
C ALA A 41 23.39 -31.19 -6.53
N GLN A 42 24.31 -30.23 -6.47
CA GLN A 42 24.00 -28.82 -6.24
C GLN A 42 23.23 -28.23 -7.41
N ALA A 43 23.65 -28.49 -8.66
CA ALA A 43 22.96 -28.03 -9.85
C ALA A 43 21.52 -28.59 -9.96
N GLU A 44 21.29 -29.86 -9.59
CA GLU A 44 19.96 -30.46 -9.51
C GLU A 44 19.10 -29.83 -8.42
N VAL A 45 19.67 -29.51 -7.25
CA VAL A 45 18.96 -28.79 -6.18
C VAL A 45 18.56 -27.38 -6.65
N GLU A 46 19.43 -26.68 -7.36
CA GLU A 46 19.13 -25.36 -7.95
C GLU A 46 18.07 -25.45 -9.06
N LEU A 47 18.11 -26.48 -9.91
CA LEU A 47 17.10 -26.74 -10.94
C LEU A 47 15.73 -27.09 -10.34
N GLN A 48 15.69 -27.87 -9.25
CA GLN A 48 14.46 -28.24 -8.54
C GLN A 48 13.92 -27.10 -7.66
N ALA A 49 14.78 -26.19 -7.21
CA ALA A 49 14.35 -24.94 -6.57
C ALA A 49 13.55 -24.04 -7.52
N GLY A 50 13.63 -24.30 -8.83
CA GLY A 50 13.03 -23.48 -9.87
C GLY A 50 13.71 -22.10 -9.96
N PRO A 51 13.45 -21.30 -11.01
CA PRO A 51 13.73 -19.88 -10.89
C PRO A 51 12.92 -19.37 -9.70
N GLU A 52 13.59 -18.72 -8.73
CA GLU A 52 12.86 -17.87 -7.78
C GLU A 52 12.02 -16.92 -8.63
N VAL A 53 10.70 -17.16 -8.67
CA VAL A 53 9.76 -16.13 -9.09
C VAL A 53 9.87 -15.10 -8.00
N THR A 54 10.77 -14.13 -8.20
CA THR A 54 10.74 -12.88 -7.48
C THR A 54 9.45 -12.20 -7.95
N GLU A 55 8.34 -12.55 -7.30
CA GLU A 55 7.18 -11.69 -7.28
C GLU A 55 7.71 -10.33 -6.84
N ILE A 56 7.64 -9.34 -7.72
CA ILE A 56 8.06 -8.00 -7.38
C ILE A 56 6.99 -7.47 -6.43
N THR A 57 7.14 -7.74 -5.15
CA THR A 57 6.23 -7.26 -4.13
C THR A 57 6.53 -5.78 -3.91
N TYR A 58 5.68 -4.92 -4.44
CA TYR A 58 5.75 -3.49 -4.15
C TYR A 58 5.04 -3.26 -2.81
N THR A 59 5.83 -3.02 -1.77
CA THR A 59 5.32 -2.48 -0.51
C THR A 59 5.50 -0.98 -0.56
N ALA A 60 4.39 -0.24 -0.66
CA ALA A 60 4.40 1.21 -0.55
C ALA A 60 3.51 1.63 0.63
N TYR A 61 3.79 2.78 1.22
CA TYR A 61 2.99 3.35 2.29
C TYR A 61 2.22 4.53 1.72
N VAL A 62 0.90 4.51 1.84
CA VAL A 62 0.05 5.63 1.46
C VAL A 62 -0.15 6.50 2.70
N VAL A 63 0.46 7.67 2.69
CA VAL A 63 0.30 8.69 3.73
C VAL A 63 -0.61 9.77 3.18
N PHE A 64 -1.83 9.89 3.72
CA PHE A 64 -2.70 11.01 3.38
C PHE A 64 -2.18 12.30 4.00
N ASP A 65 -2.13 13.36 3.19
CA ASP A 65 -2.05 14.71 3.71
C ASP A 65 -3.40 15.08 4.37
N THR A 66 -3.42 16.14 5.18
CA THR A 66 -4.65 16.63 5.81
C THR A 66 -5.74 16.86 4.74
N PRO A 67 -6.93 16.24 4.88
CA PRO A 67 -8.02 16.46 3.94
C PRO A 67 -8.38 17.94 3.81
N VAL A 68 -8.66 18.40 2.59
CA VAL A 68 -9.05 19.79 2.32
C VAL A 68 -10.38 19.80 1.57
N VAL A 69 -11.24 20.78 1.85
CA VAL A 69 -12.43 21.04 1.02
C VAL A 69 -12.02 22.01 -0.07
N ALA A 70 -12.36 21.70 -1.33
CA ALA A 70 -12.12 22.64 -2.41
C ALA A 70 -12.83 23.97 -2.09
N ALA A 71 -12.06 25.08 -2.06
CA ALA A 71 -12.47 26.40 -1.55
C ALA A 71 -13.77 26.93 -2.17
N GLU A 72 -14.13 26.43 -3.35
CA GLU A 72 -15.28 26.86 -4.14
C GLU A 72 -16.57 26.06 -3.80
N SER A 73 -16.48 25.03 -2.95
CA SER A 73 -17.52 24.01 -2.81
C SER A 73 -18.05 23.80 -1.38
N GLY A 74 -17.45 24.40 -0.34
CA GLY A 74 -18.01 24.31 1.02
C GLY A 74 -17.08 24.73 2.15
N VAL A 75 -17.52 24.42 3.38
CA VAL A 75 -16.84 24.78 4.64
C VAL A 75 -16.25 23.52 5.29
N ILE A 76 -15.00 23.62 5.74
CA ILE A 76 -14.42 22.66 6.70
C ILE A 76 -14.88 23.08 8.09
N LEU A 77 -15.64 22.21 8.76
CA LEU A 77 -15.89 22.36 10.18
C LEU A 77 -14.76 21.60 10.90
N GLN A 78 -13.80 22.31 11.49
CA GLN A 78 -12.91 21.66 12.44
C GLN A 78 -13.74 21.29 13.67
N ALA A 79 -13.79 20.01 14.01
CA ALA A 79 -14.39 19.60 15.27
C ALA A 79 -13.57 20.21 16.42
N PRO A 80 -14.17 20.97 17.36
CA PRO A 80 -13.47 21.43 18.54
C PRO A 80 -13.44 20.27 19.54
N ASN A 81 -12.51 19.33 19.38
CA ASN A 81 -12.32 18.32 20.43
C ASN A 81 -10.86 17.94 20.60
N SER A 82 -10.23 18.48 21.65
CA SER A 82 -8.83 18.26 22.01
C SER A 82 -8.58 16.94 22.75
N GLU A 83 -9.60 16.09 22.93
CA GLU A 83 -9.52 14.84 23.70
C GLU A 83 -9.58 13.56 22.84
N THR A 84 -9.66 13.71 21.52
CA THR A 84 -9.64 12.60 20.56
C THR A 84 -8.39 12.72 19.71
N ASP A 85 -7.51 11.71 19.73
CA ASP A 85 -6.29 11.58 18.90
C ASP A 85 -6.62 11.38 17.39
N PHE A 86 -7.68 12.02 16.90
CA PHE A 86 -8.24 11.85 15.56
C PHE A 86 -8.42 13.22 14.92
N ASP A 87 -7.65 13.49 13.86
CA ASP A 87 -7.84 14.65 12.98
C ASP A 87 -9.12 14.48 12.14
N GLU A 88 -10.29 14.58 12.79
CA GLU A 88 -11.58 14.39 12.13
C GLU A 88 -11.93 15.60 11.25
N THR A 89 -11.86 15.41 9.94
CA THR A 89 -12.32 16.42 8.98
C THR A 89 -13.83 16.32 8.82
N THR A 90 -14.55 17.39 9.15
CA THR A 90 -15.99 17.50 8.86
C THR A 90 -16.22 18.37 7.62
N VAL A 91 -16.96 17.84 6.65
CA VAL A 91 -17.27 18.49 5.38
C VAL A 91 -18.77 18.62 5.17
N THR A 92 -19.18 19.65 4.45
CA THR A 92 -20.61 19.90 4.18
C THR A 92 -21.11 19.00 3.05
N LEU A 93 -22.34 18.52 3.16
CA LEU A 93 -23.03 17.80 2.10
C LEU A 93 -23.13 18.68 0.84
N GLY A 94 -22.76 18.13 -0.32
CA GLY A 94 -22.70 18.85 -1.60
C GLY A 94 -21.32 19.44 -1.91
N SER A 95 -20.38 19.42 -0.97
CA SER A 95 -19.01 19.88 -1.18
C SER A 95 -18.15 18.86 -1.91
N THR A 96 -17.02 19.32 -2.47
CA THR A 96 -15.99 18.44 -3.02
C THR A 96 -14.88 18.28 -2.00
N LEU A 97 -14.70 17.06 -1.51
CA LEU A 97 -13.59 16.65 -0.66
C LEU A 97 -12.37 16.42 -1.54
N GLN A 98 -11.29 17.13 -1.27
CA GLN A 98 -10.00 16.92 -1.89
C GLN A 98 -9.11 16.13 -0.92
N LEU A 99 -8.66 14.95 -1.36
CA LEU A 99 -7.68 14.15 -0.63
C LEU A 99 -6.41 14.06 -1.46
N THR A 100 -5.27 14.27 -0.81
CA THR A 100 -3.96 14.03 -1.41
C THR A 100 -3.25 12.98 -0.57
N ALA A 101 -2.61 12.02 -1.21
CA ALA A 101 -1.83 11.00 -0.53
C ALA A 101 -0.50 10.78 -1.24
N LYS A 102 0.55 10.51 -0.48
CA LYS A 102 1.89 10.17 -1.00
C LYS A 102 2.11 8.68 -0.87
N LEU A 103 2.58 8.04 -1.94
CA LEU A 103 3.12 6.69 -1.92
C LEU A 103 4.60 6.76 -1.57
N LEU A 104 4.98 6.25 -0.42
CA LEU A 104 6.35 6.22 0.08
C LEU A 104 6.91 4.80 0.04
N THR A 105 8.19 4.65 -0.29
CA THR A 105 8.90 3.36 -0.16
C THR A 105 9.30 3.09 1.28
N ASP A 106 9.44 4.14 2.09
CA ASP A 106 9.70 4.07 3.53
C ASP A 106 8.72 5.04 4.25
N LYS A 107 7.91 4.51 5.16
CA LYS A 107 6.92 5.28 5.91
C LYS A 107 7.55 6.43 6.70
N GLU A 108 8.77 6.22 7.20
CA GLU A 108 9.45 7.16 8.09
C GLU A 108 10.23 8.24 7.31
N ASP A 109 10.35 8.11 5.98
CA ASP A 109 11.02 9.07 5.11
C ASP A 109 10.02 9.72 4.11
N PRO A 110 9.55 10.95 4.39
CA PRO A 110 8.61 11.68 3.52
C PRO A 110 9.13 11.98 2.10
N GLU A 111 10.46 11.94 1.90
CA GLU A 111 11.09 12.18 0.60
C GLU A 111 11.20 10.89 -0.24
N SER A 112 10.89 9.73 0.34
CA SER A 112 10.99 8.42 -0.29
C SER A 112 9.83 8.11 -1.25
N LEU A 113 9.42 9.10 -2.05
CA LEU A 113 8.30 8.97 -2.98
C LEU A 113 8.53 7.85 -3.99
N PHE A 114 7.54 6.97 -4.11
CA PHE A 114 7.55 5.85 -5.04
C PHE A 114 7.12 6.30 -6.45
N THR A 115 8.04 6.98 -7.15
CA THR A 115 7.77 7.62 -8.45
C THR A 115 7.91 6.69 -9.66
N SER A 116 8.35 5.45 -9.48
CA SER A 116 8.52 4.47 -10.56
C SER A 116 7.20 3.87 -11.05
N VAL A 117 6.08 4.13 -10.35
CA VAL A 117 4.75 3.68 -10.77
C VAL A 117 4.26 4.54 -11.93
N PRO A 118 3.74 3.93 -13.02
CA PRO A 118 3.15 4.70 -14.10
C PRO A 118 1.92 5.48 -13.62
N LYS A 119 1.60 6.54 -14.36
CA LYS A 119 0.37 7.29 -14.14
C LYS A 119 -0.84 6.36 -14.31
N ASP A 120 -1.69 6.31 -13.29
CA ASP A 120 -2.85 5.41 -13.27
C ASP A 120 -4.05 6.01 -12.52
N LEU A 121 -5.22 5.40 -12.69
CA LEU A 121 -6.42 5.65 -11.92
C LEU A 121 -6.37 4.85 -10.62
N PHE A 122 -6.37 5.55 -9.49
CA PHE A 122 -6.40 4.94 -8.17
C PHE A 122 -7.82 4.97 -7.61
N ARG A 123 -8.32 3.85 -7.09
CA ARG A 123 -9.69 3.75 -6.56
C ARG A 123 -9.64 3.48 -5.07
N ILE A 124 -10.24 4.37 -4.29
CA ILE A 124 -10.27 4.29 -2.83
C ILE A 124 -11.67 3.91 -2.36
N PRO A 125 -11.88 2.67 -1.90
CA PRO A 125 -13.13 2.29 -1.28
C PRO A 125 -13.28 3.00 0.08
N VAL A 126 -14.46 3.55 0.32
CA VAL A 126 -14.85 4.18 1.59
C VAL A 126 -16.09 3.52 2.16
N VAL A 127 -16.19 3.44 3.48
CA VAL A 127 -17.30 2.79 4.17
C VAL A 127 -17.94 3.74 5.16
N ASN A 128 -19.27 3.83 5.12
CA ASN A 128 -20.06 4.52 6.11
C ASN A 128 -20.12 3.67 7.40
N GLN A 129 -19.57 4.19 8.49
CA GLN A 129 -19.43 3.48 9.76
C GLN A 129 -20.78 3.10 10.40
N ALA A 130 -21.81 3.92 10.20
CA ALA A 130 -23.11 3.71 10.83
C ALA A 130 -23.98 2.69 10.05
N THR A 131 -23.84 2.66 8.72
CA THR A 131 -24.75 1.89 7.85
C THR A 131 -24.08 0.72 7.13
N GLY A 132 -22.75 0.70 7.07
CA GLY A 132 -21.99 -0.25 6.26
C GLY A 132 -22.04 0.02 4.75
N GLU A 133 -22.68 1.12 4.33
CA GLU A 133 -22.72 1.52 2.92
C GLU A 133 -21.30 1.75 2.40
N GLN A 134 -20.98 1.25 1.21
CA GLN A 134 -19.69 1.46 0.56
C GLN A 134 -19.82 2.45 -0.61
N ASP A 135 -18.83 3.30 -0.76
CA ASP A 135 -18.65 4.15 -1.93
C ASP A 135 -17.22 4.04 -2.47
N LEU A 136 -16.96 4.59 -3.65
CA LEU A 136 -15.68 4.50 -4.32
C LEU A 136 -15.22 5.87 -4.80
N PHE A 137 -14.13 6.37 -4.24
CA PHE A 137 -13.50 7.58 -4.72
C PHE A 137 -12.46 7.26 -5.78
N ALA A 138 -12.48 8.02 -6.86
CA ALA A 138 -11.48 7.92 -7.92
C ALA A 138 -10.45 9.04 -7.77
N GLY A 139 -9.18 8.66 -7.81
CA GLY A 139 -8.04 9.56 -7.81
C GLY A 139 -7.12 9.30 -8.99
N ILE A 140 -6.24 10.25 -9.24
CA ILE A 140 -5.17 10.15 -10.22
C ILE A 140 -3.88 9.92 -9.46
N LEU A 141 -3.16 8.86 -9.79
CA LEU A 141 -1.79 8.62 -9.35
C LEU A 141 -0.83 9.21 -10.36
N GLU A 142 0.01 10.15 -9.93
CA GLU A 142 1.06 10.75 -10.75
C GLU A 142 2.29 11.05 -9.90
N ASN A 143 3.47 10.58 -10.33
CA ASN A 143 4.75 10.79 -9.64
C ASN A 143 4.73 10.42 -8.14
N GLY A 144 4.12 9.28 -7.80
CA GLY A 144 4.02 8.83 -6.41
C GLY A 144 3.01 9.60 -5.55
N VAL A 145 2.20 10.48 -6.14
CA VAL A 145 1.14 11.24 -5.44
C VAL A 145 -0.22 10.86 -5.99
N ILE A 146 -1.15 10.52 -5.10
CA ILE A 146 -2.54 10.25 -5.39
C ILE A 146 -3.33 11.53 -5.09
N THR A 147 -4.08 12.03 -6.05
CA THR A 147 -5.00 13.17 -5.85
C THR A 147 -6.43 12.78 -6.15
N ILE A 148 -7.33 13.04 -5.22
CA ILE A 148 -8.75 12.68 -5.28
C ILE A 148 -9.58 13.95 -5.14
N ASN A 149 -10.60 14.08 -6.00
CA ASN A 149 -11.63 15.11 -5.89
C ASN A 149 -12.98 14.40 -5.85
N ALA A 150 -13.53 14.20 -4.66
CA ALA A 150 -14.74 13.42 -4.44
C ALA A 150 -15.93 14.36 -4.12
N PRO A 151 -17.01 14.37 -4.92
CA PRO A 151 -18.22 15.10 -4.57
C PRO A 151 -18.98 14.36 -3.46
N MET A 152 -19.21 15.03 -2.34
CA MET A 152 -19.89 14.47 -1.17
C MET A 152 -21.40 14.55 -1.35
N THR A 153 -22.01 13.54 -1.96
CA THR A 153 -23.47 13.52 -2.19
C THR A 153 -24.27 12.83 -1.10
N LYS A 154 -23.60 12.21 -0.12
CA LYS A 154 -24.22 11.42 0.95
C LYS A 154 -23.67 11.81 2.31
N ALA A 155 -24.58 12.08 3.26
CA ALA A 155 -24.21 12.39 4.63
C ALA A 155 -23.81 11.12 5.40
N GLY A 156 -22.97 11.28 6.41
CA GLY A 156 -22.56 10.19 7.31
C GLY A 156 -21.10 10.26 7.71
N TYR A 157 -20.70 9.32 8.55
CA TYR A 157 -19.32 9.13 8.97
C TYR A 157 -18.67 8.09 8.08
N TRP A 158 -17.64 8.48 7.35
CA TRP A 158 -16.98 7.67 6.35
C TRP A 158 -15.53 7.38 6.75
N GLU A 159 -15.06 6.19 6.40
CA GLU A 159 -13.70 5.73 6.69
C GLU A 159 -13.06 5.13 5.43
N VAL A 160 -11.78 5.43 5.21
CA VAL A 160 -10.90 4.64 4.36
C VAL A 160 -10.21 3.60 5.23
N ASN A 161 -10.45 2.31 4.94
CA ASN A 161 -9.85 1.19 5.68
C ASN A 161 -8.76 0.53 4.82
N GLU A 162 -7.57 0.36 5.40
CA GLU A 162 -6.43 -0.32 4.79
C GLU A 162 -6.78 -1.70 4.23
N GLU A 163 -7.45 -2.54 5.02
CA GLU A 163 -7.80 -3.91 4.62
C GLU A 163 -8.70 -3.91 3.38
N LEU A 164 -9.64 -2.97 3.32
CA LEU A 164 -10.56 -2.84 2.21
C LEU A 164 -9.85 -2.35 0.94
N VAL A 165 -8.92 -1.40 1.06
CA VAL A 165 -8.08 -0.93 -0.05
C VAL A 165 -7.23 -2.08 -0.57
N ASN A 166 -6.48 -2.75 0.31
CA ASN A 166 -5.60 -3.86 -0.06
C ASN A 166 -6.35 -5.04 -0.67
N SER A 167 -7.61 -5.30 -0.27
CA SER A 167 -8.44 -6.35 -0.87
C SER A 167 -8.81 -6.12 -2.35
N LYS A 168 -8.60 -4.90 -2.86
CA LYS A 168 -8.94 -4.49 -4.24
C LYS A 168 -7.72 -4.24 -5.12
N LEU A 169 -6.52 -4.29 -4.54
CA LEU A 169 -5.27 -4.17 -5.28
C LEU A 169 -4.87 -5.52 -5.88
N ALA A 170 -3.97 -5.48 -6.85
CA ALA A 170 -3.33 -6.67 -7.36
C ALA A 170 -2.46 -7.33 -6.25
N ASP A 171 -2.28 -8.65 -6.33
CA ASP A 171 -1.64 -9.43 -5.27
C ASP A 171 -0.17 -9.02 -4.99
N ASP A 172 0.48 -8.42 -5.98
CA ASP A 172 1.85 -7.89 -5.96
C ASP A 172 1.96 -6.49 -5.32
N PHE A 173 0.83 -5.87 -4.96
CA PHE A 173 0.78 -4.58 -4.28
C PHE A 173 0.26 -4.71 -2.85
N ARG A 174 0.98 -4.07 -1.93
CA ARG A 174 0.54 -3.87 -0.54
C ARG A 174 0.73 -2.41 -0.18
N LEU A 175 -0.34 -1.79 0.30
CA LEU A 175 -0.36 -0.40 0.76
C LEU A 175 -0.56 -0.35 2.27
N GLY A 176 0.41 0.19 3.00
CA GLY A 176 0.19 0.57 4.40
C GLY A 176 -0.56 1.90 4.46
N LEU A 177 -1.63 2.00 5.25
CA LEU A 177 -2.49 3.19 5.29
C LEU A 177 -2.80 3.57 6.74
N ASP A 178 -2.57 4.83 7.10
CA ASP A 178 -3.10 5.34 8.36
C ASP A 178 -4.62 5.55 8.24
N LYS A 179 -5.35 5.12 9.27
CA LYS A 179 -6.82 5.21 9.32
C LYS A 179 -7.26 6.65 9.04
N THR A 180 -8.01 6.85 7.96
CA THR A 180 -8.53 8.17 7.56
C THR A 180 -10.04 8.18 7.71
N VAL A 181 -10.55 9.12 8.52
CA VAL A 181 -11.98 9.28 8.80
C VAL A 181 -12.44 10.70 8.48
N PHE A 182 -13.66 10.82 7.98
CA PHE A 182 -14.28 12.12 7.72
C PHE A 182 -15.80 12.06 7.90
N ALA A 183 -16.38 13.16 8.35
CA ALA A 183 -17.82 13.30 8.55
C ALA A 183 -18.41 14.20 7.46
N VAL A 184 -19.43 13.71 6.76
CA VAL A 184 -20.23 14.50 5.82
C VAL A 184 -21.52 14.89 6.51
N VAL A 185 -21.72 16.18 6.76
CA VAL A 185 -22.87 16.70 7.50
C VAL A 185 -23.71 17.63 6.64
N ASN A 186 -25.03 17.58 6.84
CA ASN A 186 -25.93 18.54 6.22
C ASN A 186 -25.91 19.83 7.06
N VAL A 187 -25.28 20.88 6.55
CA VAL A 187 -25.22 22.20 7.20
C VAL A 187 -26.28 23.09 6.58
N ASP A 188 -27.09 23.74 7.42
CA ASP A 188 -28.02 24.77 6.95
C ASP A 188 -27.25 25.88 6.22
N ALA A 189 -27.71 26.28 5.05
CA ALA A 189 -27.05 27.27 4.20
C ALA A 189 -26.81 28.62 4.93
N SER A 190 -27.64 28.95 5.93
CA SER A 190 -27.46 30.13 6.76
C SER A 190 -26.24 30.04 7.70
N ILE A 191 -25.93 28.86 8.21
CA ILE A 191 -24.77 28.61 9.07
C ILE A 191 -23.50 28.57 8.22
N ALA A 192 -23.54 27.91 7.06
CA ALA A 192 -22.41 27.84 6.12
C ALA A 192 -21.94 29.23 5.67
N ALA A 193 -22.85 30.14 5.35
CA ALA A 193 -22.52 31.51 4.97
C ALA A 193 -21.86 32.32 6.10
N THR A 194 -22.21 32.03 7.35
CA THR A 194 -21.65 32.73 8.54
C THR A 194 -20.22 32.29 8.84
N LEU A 195 -19.85 31.06 8.47
CA LEU A 195 -18.52 30.49 8.70
C LEU A 195 -17.51 30.88 7.62
N ILE A 196 -17.95 31.05 6.36
CA ILE A 196 -17.11 31.57 5.26
C ILE A 196 -16.74 33.04 5.51
N GLY A 197 -17.63 33.81 6.17
CA GLY A 197 -17.40 35.22 6.49
C GLY A 197 -16.45 35.50 7.66
N ASN A 198 -15.88 34.46 8.29
CA ASN A 198 -15.04 34.55 9.48
C ASN A 198 -13.57 34.20 9.21
N GLU A 199 -13.06 34.51 8.01
CA GLU A 199 -11.61 34.61 7.83
C GLU A 199 -11.07 35.66 8.82
N PRO A 200 -10.03 35.35 9.63
CA PRO A 200 -9.34 36.39 10.35
C PRO A 200 -8.72 37.30 9.29
N LEU A 201 -9.18 38.55 9.23
CA LEU A 201 -8.47 39.61 8.54
C LEU A 201 -7.03 39.56 9.04
N THR A 202 -6.13 39.04 8.20
CA THR A 202 -4.70 39.22 8.39
C THR A 202 -4.49 40.71 8.27
N GLU A 203 -4.41 41.35 9.43
CA GLU A 203 -4.00 42.74 9.56
C GLU A 203 -2.67 42.85 8.83
N THR A 204 -2.70 43.50 7.67
CA THR A 204 -1.53 43.74 6.85
C THR A 204 -0.67 44.72 7.65
N ALA A 205 0.30 44.18 8.38
CA ALA A 205 1.33 44.99 9.02
C ALA A 205 2.17 45.64 7.91
N GLY A 206 1.94 46.92 7.65
CA GLY A 206 2.89 47.78 6.95
C GLY A 206 2.28 48.76 5.95
N ALA A 207 2.13 50.03 6.40
CA ALA A 207 2.75 51.21 5.79
C ALA A 207 2.45 52.45 6.65
#